data_AF-A0A165T6E3-F1
#
_entry.id   AF-A0A165T6E3-F1
#
_cell.length_a   1.000
_cell.length_b   1.000
_cell.length_c   1.000
_cell.angle_alpha   90.00
_cell.angle_beta   90.00
_cell.angle_gamma   90.00
#
_symmetry.space_group_name_H-M   'P 1'
#
loop_
_entity.id
_entity.type
_entity.pdbx_description
1 polymer ?
#
loop_
_entity_poly.entity_id
_entity_poly.type
_entity_poly.pdbx_seq_one_letter_code
_entity_poly.pdbx_strand_id
1 'polypeptide(L)'
;MFDLASQPQSAWQSYVSECVPPSLREAVAHIADDFTADYLLDCLILEKGLHSRLLANCTRQTSIALTMEERTDRFAVLLRLWAEGCHTVVDERLFADTARRRPEELEALREHLRQNALRLKTSSRR
;
A
#
# COMPACT_ATOMS: atom_id res chain seq x y z
N MET A 1 26.72 7.18 -15.33
CA MET A 1 25.75 6.23 -15.90
C MET A 1 25.53 5.18 -14.83
N PHE A 2 24.50 5.33 -14.00
CA PHE A 2 24.20 4.39 -12.92
C PHE A 2 23.44 3.21 -13.53
N ASP A 3 24.06 2.04 -13.47
CA ASP A 3 23.48 0.77 -13.92
C ASP A 3 22.40 0.34 -12.91
N LEU A 4 21.16 0.75 -13.20
CA LEU A 4 19.97 0.61 -12.36
C LEU A 4 19.29 -0.76 -12.51
N ALA A 5 19.80 -1.66 -13.34
CA ALA A 5 19.16 -2.94 -13.63
C ALA A 5 19.50 -4.07 -12.64
N SER A 6 20.46 -3.86 -11.72
CA SER A 6 21.10 -4.96 -11.00
C SER A 6 20.83 -5.04 -9.49
N GLN A 7 20.00 -4.16 -8.91
CA GLN A 7 19.57 -4.29 -7.51
C GLN A 7 18.04 -4.33 -7.30
N PRO A 8 17.29 -5.21 -7.99
CA PRO A 8 15.85 -5.04 -8.01
C PRO A 8 15.11 -5.85 -6.94
N GLN A 9 15.73 -6.59 -6.01
CA GLN A 9 15.02 -7.40 -5.00
C GLN A 9 15.36 -7.07 -3.55
N SER A 10 16.65 -7.00 -3.21
CA SER A 10 17.06 -6.74 -1.81
C SER A 10 16.75 -5.33 -1.33
N ALA A 11 16.83 -4.33 -2.22
CA ALA A 11 16.71 -2.92 -1.84
C ALA A 11 15.30 -2.55 -1.36
N TRP A 12 14.25 -3.06 -2.03
CA TRP A 12 12.89 -2.78 -1.61
C TRP A 12 12.40 -3.71 -0.49
N GLN A 13 12.97 -4.92 -0.35
CA GLN A 13 12.72 -5.75 0.84
C GLN A 13 13.14 -5.03 2.13
N SER A 14 14.30 -4.36 2.13
CA SER A 14 14.72 -3.50 3.24
C SER A 14 13.77 -2.33 3.44
N TYR A 15 13.39 -1.63 2.36
CA TYR A 15 12.45 -0.51 2.43
C TYR A 15 11.09 -0.93 3.02
N VAL A 16 10.52 -2.05 2.56
CA VAL A 16 9.26 -2.60 3.08
C VAL A 16 9.40 -2.96 4.56
N SER A 17 10.54 -3.48 4.98
CA SER A 17 10.77 -3.81 6.39
C SER A 17 10.88 -2.56 7.28
N GLU A 18 11.45 -1.48 6.76
CA GLU A 18 11.66 -0.22 7.49
C GLU A 18 10.44 0.71 7.48
N CYS A 19 9.69 0.73 6.38
CA CYS A 19 8.63 1.72 6.14
C CYS A 19 7.22 1.19 6.32
N VAL A 20 7.02 -0.13 6.48
CA VAL A 20 5.70 -0.69 6.79
C VAL A 20 5.40 -0.49 8.28
N PRO A 21 4.35 0.27 8.63
CA PRO A 21 4.02 0.50 10.02
C PRO A 21 3.54 -0.80 10.69
N PRO A 22 3.87 -1.05 11.97
CA PRO A 22 3.40 -2.25 12.68
C PRO A 22 1.87 -2.39 12.68
N SER A 23 1.15 -1.26 12.74
CA SER A 23 -0.31 -1.20 12.66
C SER A 23 -0.88 -1.81 11.38
N LEU A 24 -0.14 -1.73 10.26
CA LEU A 24 -0.55 -2.37 9.02
C LEU A 24 -0.54 -3.89 9.15
N ARG A 25 0.51 -4.47 9.77
CA ARG A 25 0.58 -5.91 9.99
C ARG A 25 -0.53 -6.37 10.93
N GLU A 26 -0.78 -5.62 12.00
CA GLU A 26 -1.88 -5.91 12.94
C GLU A 26 -3.26 -5.91 12.25
N ALA A 27 -3.48 -4.95 11.34
CA ALA A 27 -4.76 -4.83 10.63
C ALA A 27 -5.06 -6.05 9.76
N VAL A 28 -4.04 -6.69 9.17
CA VAL A 28 -4.21 -7.83 8.24
C VAL A 28 -3.76 -9.18 8.82
N ALA A 29 -3.33 -9.24 10.08
CA ALA A 29 -2.84 -10.47 10.74
C ALA A 29 -3.87 -11.58 10.89
N HIS A 30 -5.16 -11.27 10.76
CA HIS A 30 -6.22 -12.27 10.79
C HIS A 30 -6.56 -12.82 9.40
N ILE A 31 -5.94 -12.28 8.33
CA ILE A 31 -6.19 -12.65 6.93
C ILE A 31 -5.05 -13.50 6.38
N ALA A 32 -3.80 -13.13 6.67
CA ALA A 32 -2.63 -13.83 6.16
C ALA A 32 -1.77 -14.39 7.29
N ASP A 33 -1.38 -15.67 7.15
CA ASP A 33 -0.47 -16.35 8.08
C ASP A 33 0.99 -15.95 7.84
N ASP A 34 1.35 -15.58 6.60
CA ASP A 34 2.71 -15.20 6.19
C ASP A 34 2.75 -13.83 5.50
N PHE A 35 3.71 -13.00 5.92
CA PHE A 35 3.92 -11.65 5.41
C PHE A 35 5.13 -11.56 4.49
N THR A 36 4.93 -11.82 3.19
CA THR A 36 5.98 -11.60 2.18
C THR A 36 6.16 -10.10 1.90
N ALA A 37 7.32 -9.72 1.35
CA ALA A 37 7.57 -8.32 0.98
C ALA A 37 6.56 -7.80 -0.06
N ASP A 38 6.21 -8.62 -1.05
CA ASP A 38 5.19 -8.28 -2.06
C ASP A 38 3.81 -8.07 -1.42
N TYR A 39 3.43 -8.95 -0.49
CA TYR A 39 2.16 -8.84 0.21
C TYR A 39 2.09 -7.58 1.07
N LEU A 40 3.16 -7.26 1.80
CA LEU A 40 3.22 -6.04 2.60
C LEU A 40 3.23 -4.78 1.72
N LEU A 41 3.84 -4.85 0.54
CA LEU A 41 3.83 -3.75 -0.42
C LEU A 41 2.42 -3.52 -1.00
N ASP A 42 1.69 -4.59 -1.31
CA ASP A 42 0.26 -4.55 -1.66
C ASP A 42 -0.56 -3.89 -0.53
N CYS A 43 -0.36 -4.30 0.72
CA CYS A 43 -1.07 -3.70 1.85
C CYS A 43 -0.72 -2.21 2.02
N LEU A 44 0.54 -1.83 1.80
CA LEU A 44 1.02 -0.46 1.95
C LEU A 44 0.43 0.48 0.90
N ILE A 45 0.30 0.04 -0.36
CA ILE A 45 -0.39 0.83 -1.39
C ILE A 45 -1.86 1.01 -1.05
N LEU A 46 -2.53 -0.02 -0.51
CA LEU A 46 -3.93 0.09 -0.07
C LEU A 46 -4.09 1.10 1.07
N GLU A 47 -3.28 0.99 2.12
CA GLU A 47 -3.30 1.92 3.25
C GLU A 47 -3.08 3.37 2.80
N LYS A 48 -2.05 3.62 1.99
CA LYS A 48 -1.76 4.96 1.46
C LYS A 48 -2.89 5.47 0.57
N GLY A 49 -3.48 4.62 -0.27
CA GLY A 49 -4.64 4.98 -1.10
C GLY A 49 -5.89 5.32 -0.28
N LEU A 50 -6.12 4.61 0.83
CA LEU A 50 -7.18 4.92 1.79
C LEU A 50 -6.96 6.30 2.44
N HIS A 51 -5.74 6.60 2.89
CA HIS A 51 -5.39 7.91 3.44
C HIS A 51 -5.56 9.04 2.42
N SER A 52 -5.21 8.80 1.16
CA SER A 52 -5.41 9.75 0.05
C SER A 52 -6.86 9.83 -0.43
N ARG A 53 -7.81 9.12 0.22
CA ARG A 53 -9.25 9.09 -0.09
C ARG A 53 -9.58 8.65 -1.52
N LEU A 54 -8.72 7.82 -2.13
CA LEU A 54 -8.87 7.39 -3.52
C LEU A 54 -10.06 6.44 -3.77
N LEU A 55 -10.62 5.84 -2.71
CA LEU A 55 -11.79 4.95 -2.77
C LEU A 55 -12.98 5.54 -3.54
N ALA A 56 -13.24 6.85 -3.38
CA ALA A 56 -14.38 7.51 -4.02
C ALA A 56 -14.24 7.62 -5.55
N ASN A 57 -13.01 7.63 -6.06
CA ASN A 57 -12.72 7.88 -7.47
C ASN A 57 -12.26 6.62 -8.22
N CYS A 58 -11.58 5.68 -7.54
CA CYS A 58 -11.03 4.48 -8.17
C CYS A 58 -12.09 3.44 -8.54
N THR A 59 -13.22 3.38 -7.84
CA THR A 59 -14.33 2.45 -8.16
C THR A 59 -15.03 2.74 -9.49
N ARG A 60 -14.75 3.89 -10.12
CA ARG A 60 -15.33 4.29 -11.41
C ARG A 60 -14.44 3.98 -12.61
N GLN A 61 -13.15 3.67 -12.40
CA GLN A 61 -12.25 3.36 -13.50
C GLN A 61 -12.40 1.89 -13.88
N THR A 62 -13.02 1.63 -15.03
CA THR A 62 -12.90 0.39 -15.81
C THR A 62 -11.48 0.26 -16.35
N SER A 63 -10.49 0.13 -15.47
CA SER A 63 -9.09 -0.05 -15.87
C SER A 63 -8.83 -1.54 -16.11
N ILE A 64 -8.21 -1.84 -17.25
CA ILE A 64 -7.71 -3.18 -17.58
C ILE A 64 -6.77 -3.63 -16.45
N ALA A 65 -6.89 -4.89 -16.01
CA ALA A 65 -6.02 -5.47 -15.00
C ALA A 65 -4.55 -5.32 -15.41
N LEU A 66 -3.70 -4.90 -14.47
CA LEU A 66 -2.29 -4.74 -14.75
C LEU A 66 -1.63 -6.11 -14.95
N THR A 67 -0.73 -6.21 -15.92
CA THR A 67 0.17 -7.37 -16.02
C THR A 67 1.15 -7.38 -14.85
N MET A 68 1.81 -8.52 -14.60
CA MET A 68 2.82 -8.61 -13.53
C MET A 68 4.01 -7.66 -13.78
N GLU A 69 4.42 -7.50 -15.04
CA GLU A 69 5.47 -6.58 -15.45
C GLU A 69 5.07 -5.13 -15.20
N GLU A 70 3.88 -4.71 -15.64
CA GLU A 70 3.37 -3.36 -15.38
C GLU A 70 3.26 -3.06 -13.88
N ARG A 71 2.86 -4.05 -13.06
CA ARG A 71 2.82 -3.90 -11.60
C ARG A 71 4.21 -3.68 -11.03
N THR A 72 5.17 -4.50 -11.44
CA THR A 72 6.56 -4.43 -10.96
C THR A 72 7.17 -3.07 -11.28
N ASP A 73 7.01 -2.60 -12.52
CA ASP A 73 7.52 -1.30 -12.96
C ASP A 73 6.90 -0.14 -12.17
N ARG A 74 5.58 -0.17 -11.97
CA ARG A 74 4.88 0.86 -11.19
C ARG A 74 5.32 0.87 -9.74
N PHE A 75 5.48 -0.30 -9.12
CA PHE A 75 6.02 -0.38 -7.77
C PHE A 75 7.44 0.16 -7.69
N ALA A 76 8.31 -0.16 -8.66
CA ALA A 76 9.69 0.33 -8.68
C ALA A 76 9.73 1.87 -8.73
N VAL A 77 8.90 2.50 -9.57
CA VAL A 77 8.76 3.96 -9.62
C VAL A 77 8.27 4.52 -8.29
N LEU A 78 7.23 3.92 -7.71
CA LEU A 78 6.62 4.37 -6.48
C LEU A 78 7.58 4.28 -5.28
N LEU A 79 8.29 3.16 -5.16
CA LEU A 79 9.30 2.93 -4.13
C LEU A 79 10.44 3.94 -4.22
N ARG A 80 10.90 4.25 -5.44
CA ARG A 80 11.91 5.29 -5.66
C ARG A 80 11.42 6.66 -5.19
N LEU A 81 10.21 7.04 -5.56
CA LEU A 81 9.61 8.31 -5.12
C LEU A 81 9.51 8.39 -3.60
N TRP A 82 9.11 7.30 -2.95
CA TRP A 82 9.04 7.27 -1.50
C TRP A 82 10.43 7.31 -0.84
N ALA A 83 11.43 6.64 -1.40
CA ALA A 83 12.81 6.71 -0.92
C ALA A 83 13.41 8.12 -1.07
N GLU A 84 12.98 8.87 -2.08
CA GLU A 84 13.35 10.29 -2.29
C GLU A 84 12.54 11.28 -1.41
N GLY A 85 11.66 10.78 -0.54
CA GLY A 85 10.92 11.58 0.45
C GLY A 85 9.47 11.90 0.07
N CYS A 86 8.99 11.48 -1.11
CA CYS A 86 7.62 11.71 -1.55
C CYS A 86 6.62 10.70 -0.96
N HIS A 87 6.61 10.50 0.36
CA HIS A 87 5.91 9.40 1.04
C HIS A 87 4.38 9.35 0.87
N THR A 88 3.74 10.41 0.38
CA THR A 88 2.29 10.50 0.17
C THR A 88 1.85 10.21 -1.26
N VAL A 89 2.78 10.03 -2.20
CA VAL A 89 2.45 9.71 -3.59
C VAL A 89 1.82 8.32 -3.67
N VAL A 90 0.75 8.20 -4.45
CA VAL A 90 0.04 6.94 -4.70
C VAL A 90 -0.22 6.82 -6.20
N ASP A 91 0.08 5.65 -6.77
CA ASP A 91 -0.34 5.33 -8.13
C ASP A 91 -1.79 4.81 -8.11
N GLU A 92 -2.71 5.59 -8.67
CA GLU A 92 -4.15 5.28 -8.65
C GLU A 92 -4.50 3.98 -9.38
N ARG A 93 -3.81 3.69 -10.50
CA ARG A 93 -4.06 2.48 -11.29
C ARG A 93 -3.53 1.25 -10.56
N LEU A 94 -2.37 1.37 -9.92
CA LEU A 94 -1.80 0.32 -9.07
C LEU A 94 -2.65 0.08 -7.83
N PHE A 95 -3.16 1.14 -7.20
CA PHE A 95 -4.10 1.03 -6.09
C PHE A 95 -5.39 0.31 -6.52
N ALA A 96 -6.01 0.71 -7.64
CA ALA A 96 -7.23 0.07 -8.14
C ALA A 96 -7.02 -1.39 -8.53
N ASP A 97 -5.88 -1.73 -9.13
CA ASP A 97 -5.51 -3.11 -9.43
C ASP A 97 -5.33 -3.95 -8.15
N THR A 98 -4.62 -3.41 -7.16
CA THR A 98 -4.36 -4.08 -5.88
C THR A 98 -5.65 -4.25 -5.09
N ALA A 99 -6.51 -3.24 -5.05
CA ALA A 99 -7.83 -3.28 -4.40
C ALA A 99 -8.72 -4.39 -4.98
N ARG A 100 -8.65 -4.66 -6.29
CA ARG A 100 -9.38 -5.76 -6.92
C ARG A 100 -8.81 -7.13 -6.58
N ARG A 101 -7.49 -7.24 -6.43
CA ARG A 101 -6.79 -8.49 -6.09
C ARG A 101 -6.88 -8.84 -4.61
N ARG A 102 -7.01 -7.83 -3.74
CA ARG A 102 -6.91 -7.90 -2.28
C ARG A 102 -8.12 -7.22 -1.60
N PRO A 103 -9.37 -7.65 -1.91
CA PRO A 103 -10.55 -6.96 -1.40
C PRO A 103 -10.73 -7.11 0.11
N GLU A 104 -10.31 -8.25 0.68
CA GLU A 104 -10.43 -8.52 2.11
C GLU A 104 -9.45 -7.67 2.91
N GLU A 105 -8.21 -7.57 2.46
CA GLU A 105 -7.18 -6.73 3.06
C GLU A 105 -7.57 -5.25 2.99
N LEU A 106 -8.16 -4.80 1.87
CA LEU A 106 -8.67 -3.43 1.73
C LEU A 106 -9.75 -3.12 2.78
N GLU A 107 -10.72 -4.01 2.98
CA GLU A 107 -11.78 -3.78 3.96
C GLU A 107 -11.26 -3.83 5.40
N ALA A 108 -10.34 -4.76 5.71
CA ALA A 108 -9.68 -4.81 7.02
C ALA A 108 -8.90 -3.53 7.34
N LEU A 109 -8.10 -3.03 6.38
CA LEU A 109 -7.38 -1.77 6.54
C LEU A 109 -8.35 -0.59 6.70
N ARG A 110 -9.46 -0.57 5.93
CA ARG A 110 -10.47 0.48 6.05
C ARG A 110 -11.13 0.50 7.43
N GLU A 111 -11.47 -0.66 7.95
CA GLU A 111 -12.07 -0.79 9.28
C GLU A 111 -11.08 -0.39 10.38
N HIS A 112 -9.82 -0.83 10.27
CA HIS A 112 -8.76 -0.43 11.20
C HIS A 112 -8.58 1.11 11.26
N LEU A 113 -8.51 1.78 10.09
CA LEU A 113 -8.41 3.24 10.03
C LEU A 113 -9.63 3.94 10.62
N ARG A 114 -10.84 3.39 10.39
CA ARG A 114 -12.08 3.91 10.96
C ARG A 114 -12.06 3.83 12.49
N GLN A 115 -11.65 2.71 13.05
CA GLN A 115 -11.56 2.51 14.51
C GLN A 115 -10.54 3.45 15.14
N ASN A 116 -9.37 3.64 14.52
CA ASN A 116 -8.34 4.57 14.99
C ASN A 116 -8.83 6.02 14.99
N ALA A 117 -9.54 6.45 13.93
CA ALA A 117 -10.13 7.78 13.86
C ALA A 117 -11.16 8.02 14.99
N LEU A 118 -11.96 7.00 15.35
CA LEU A 118 -12.93 7.08 16.44
C LEU A 118 -12.26 7.15 17.83
N ARG A 119 -11.18 6.39 18.04
CA ARG A 119 -10.37 6.42 19.29
C ARG A 119 -9.71 7.79 19.51
N LEU A 120 -9.17 8.40 18.46
CA LEU A 120 -8.59 9.74 18.54
C LEU A 120 -9.65 10.81 18.89
N LYS A 121 -10.85 10.71 18.29
CA LYS A 121 -11.94 11.66 18.53
C LYS A 121 -12.52 11.61 19.95
N THR A 122 -12.48 10.44 20.59
CA THR A 122 -12.94 10.26 21.99
C THR A 122 -11.89 10.72 23.01
N SER A 123 -10.61 10.73 22.63
CA SER A 123 -9.49 11.18 23.48
C SER A 123 -9.35 12.71 23.56
N SER A 124 -9.85 13.44 22.55
CA SER A 124 -9.72 14.91 22.44
C SER A 124 -10.82 15.71 23.16
N ARG A 125 -11.63 15.07 24.03
CA ARG A 125 -12.72 15.71 24.80
C ARG A 125 -12.42 15.86 26.31
N ARG A 126 -11.16 15.85 26.71
CA ARG A 126 -10.74 16.12 28.11
C ARG A 126 -9.99 17.43 28.21
#